data_AF-A0A7Z9S1A7-F1
#
_entry.id   AF-A0A7Z9S1A7-F1
#
_cell.length_a   1.000
_cell.length_b   1.000
_cell.length_c   1.000
_cell.angle_alpha   90.00
_cell.angle_beta   90.00
_cell.angle_gamma   90.00
#
_symmetry.space_group_name_H-M   'P 1'
#
loop_
_entity.id
_entity.type
_entity.pdbx_description
1 polymer ?
#
loop_
_entity_poly.entity_id
_entity_poly.type
_entity_poly.pdbx_seq_one_letter_code
_entity_poly.pdbx_strand_id
1 'polypeptide(L)'
;MKELRIGMIGYGFMGKAHSNAYQKVNRFFDLKTKPVLQALCARDKENATSFASNWGYASVESDWRALIERDDIDAIDICVPNHLHHDIAVAAAEAGKWVLCEKPLAMNVAEAVEMTEAVEAAGVPNMVWFNYRRVPAIALARQLVDEGRIGKPFHYRGTYLQDWTIAEDVPQGGATLWRLDLDAA
;
A
#
# COMPACT_ATOMS: atom_id res chain seq x y z
N MET A 1 23.05 8.81 4.02
CA MET A 1 21.98 7.78 3.94
C MET A 1 21.36 7.90 2.57
N LYS A 2 21.15 6.81 1.82
CA LYS A 2 20.54 6.89 0.49
C LYS A 2 19.06 7.26 0.64
N GLU A 3 18.54 8.20 -0.13
CA GLU A 3 17.11 8.51 -0.11
C GLU A 3 16.32 7.52 -0.97
N LEU A 4 15.10 7.21 -0.54
CA LEU A 4 14.11 6.47 -1.31
C LEU A 4 12.89 7.40 -1.46
N ARG A 5 12.74 7.98 -2.65
CA ARG A 5 11.73 8.99 -2.95
C ARG A 5 10.41 8.31 -3.29
N ILE A 6 9.42 8.51 -2.44
CA ILE A 6 8.11 7.85 -2.51
C ILE A 6 7.12 8.73 -3.26
N GLY A 7 6.52 8.19 -4.31
CA GLY A 7 5.29 8.67 -4.92
C GLY A 7 4.11 7.90 -4.33
N MET A 8 3.20 8.58 -3.63
CA MET A 8 1.99 7.94 -3.08
C MET A 8 0.79 8.23 -3.97
N ILE A 9 0.05 7.20 -4.37
CA ILE A 9 -1.19 7.36 -5.14
C ILE A 9 -2.36 6.97 -4.23
N GLY A 10 -3.26 7.93 -4.00
CA GLY A 10 -4.37 7.78 -3.07
C GLY A 10 -4.06 8.38 -1.70
N TYR A 11 -4.94 9.28 -1.25
CA TYR A 11 -4.93 9.85 0.09
C TYR A 11 -6.18 9.37 0.83
N GLY A 12 -6.05 9.17 2.14
CA GLY A 12 -7.12 8.58 2.94
C GLY A 12 -6.56 8.03 4.24
N PHE A 13 -7.26 7.11 4.87
CA PHE A 13 -6.78 6.48 6.11
C PHE A 13 -5.43 5.78 5.91
N MET A 14 -5.29 4.97 4.86
CA MET A 14 -4.04 4.27 4.59
C MET A 14 -2.90 5.22 4.21
N GLY A 15 -3.18 6.28 3.45
CA GLY A 15 -2.19 7.33 3.18
C GLY A 15 -1.64 7.96 4.47
N LYS A 16 -2.49 8.20 5.49
CA LYS A 16 -2.04 8.69 6.82
C LYS A 16 -1.12 7.67 7.50
N ALA A 17 -1.53 6.40 7.52
CA ALA A 17 -0.77 5.32 8.16
C ALA A 17 0.62 5.13 7.52
N HIS A 18 0.68 5.14 6.19
CA HIS A 18 1.92 4.98 5.42
C HIS A 18 2.83 6.18 5.58
N SER A 19 2.30 7.40 5.45
CA SER A 19 3.05 8.64 5.67
C SER A 19 3.67 8.69 7.07
N ASN A 20 2.89 8.31 8.10
CA ASN A 20 3.39 8.17 9.47
C ASN A 20 4.52 7.14 9.59
N ALA A 21 4.42 5.99 8.91
CA ALA A 21 5.46 4.96 8.93
C ALA A 21 6.76 5.46 8.29
N TYR A 22 6.68 6.05 7.09
CA TYR A 22 7.84 6.61 6.38
C TYR A 22 8.57 7.69 7.18
N GLN A 23 7.83 8.60 7.82
CA GLN A 23 8.43 9.67 8.63
C GLN A 23 9.14 9.15 9.90
N LYS A 24 8.69 8.00 10.42
CA LYS A 24 9.15 7.50 11.73
C LYS A 24 10.19 6.39 11.61
N VAL A 25 10.20 5.58 10.55
CA VAL A 25 10.96 4.33 10.50
C VAL A 25 12.44 4.49 10.86
N ASN A 26 13.12 5.52 10.34
CA ASN A 26 14.53 5.79 10.65
C ASN A 26 14.80 6.26 12.10
N ARG A 27 13.76 6.59 12.86
CA ARG A 27 13.88 6.88 14.31
C ARG A 27 13.86 5.61 15.16
N PHE A 28 13.27 4.54 14.64
CA PHE A 28 13.15 3.24 15.32
C PHE A 28 14.25 2.26 14.90
N PHE A 29 14.75 2.39 13.67
CA PHE A 29 15.71 1.46 13.09
C PHE A 29 16.88 2.21 12.46
N ASP A 30 18.10 1.71 12.70
CA ASP A 30 19.30 2.16 11.99
C ASP A 30 19.32 1.55 10.58
N LEU A 31 18.82 2.32 9.60
CA LEU A 31 18.68 1.89 8.21
C LEU A 31 19.65 2.66 7.32
N LYS A 32 20.18 1.99 6.30
CA LYS A 32 21.03 2.63 5.27
C LYS A 32 20.27 3.56 4.31
N THR A 33 18.94 3.47 4.34
CA THR A 33 18.01 4.17 3.43
C THR A 33 17.01 5.01 4.21
N LYS A 34 16.69 6.20 3.71
CA LYS A 34 15.69 7.13 4.28
C LYS A 34 14.54 7.32 3.29
N PRO A 35 13.30 6.94 3.62
CA PRO A 35 12.14 7.31 2.82
C PRO A 35 11.94 8.83 2.82
N VAL A 36 11.62 9.39 1.66
CA VAL A 36 11.27 10.80 1.47
C VAL A 36 9.91 10.87 0.78
N LEU A 37 8.98 11.63 1.35
CA LEU A 37 7.66 11.84 0.78
C LEU A 37 7.77 12.84 -0.38
N GLN A 38 7.97 12.36 -1.60
CA GLN A 38 8.30 13.21 -2.75
C GLN A 38 7.05 13.82 -3.36
N ALA A 39 6.06 13.00 -3.68
CA ALA A 39 4.86 13.44 -4.35
C ALA A 39 3.64 12.63 -3.93
N LEU A 40 2.51 13.30 -3.80
CA LEU A 40 1.20 12.69 -3.57
C LEU A 40 0.36 12.84 -4.84
N CYS A 41 -0.29 11.79 -5.28
CA CYS A 41 -1.20 11.81 -6.42
C CYS A 41 -2.64 11.56 -6.00
N ALA A 42 -3.55 12.44 -6.41
CA ALA A 42 -4.98 12.20 -6.29
C ALA A 42 -5.84 13.10 -7.19
N ARG A 43 -7.06 12.64 -7.51
CA ARG A 43 -8.02 13.36 -8.38
C ARG A 43 -8.40 14.73 -7.83
N ASP A 44 -8.69 14.83 -6.53
CA ASP A 44 -9.05 16.08 -5.88
C ASP A 44 -7.80 16.83 -5.42
N LYS A 45 -7.43 17.84 -6.21
CA LYS A 45 -6.22 18.63 -5.99
C LYS A 45 -6.24 19.41 -4.68
N GLU A 46 -7.39 19.90 -4.23
CA GLU A 46 -7.48 20.70 -3.01
C GLU A 46 -7.22 19.83 -1.78
N ASN A 47 -7.93 18.71 -1.69
CA ASN A 47 -7.74 17.74 -0.62
C ASN A 47 -6.33 17.12 -0.64
N ALA A 48 -5.80 16.81 -1.83
CA ALA A 48 -4.43 16.33 -1.97
C ALA A 48 -3.39 17.37 -1.52
N THR A 49 -3.58 18.65 -1.84
CA THR A 49 -2.69 19.73 -1.40
C THR A 49 -2.71 19.90 0.11
N SER A 50 -3.90 19.86 0.72
CA SER A 50 -4.06 19.91 2.18
C SER A 50 -3.37 18.71 2.86
N PHE A 51 -3.58 17.50 2.35
CA PHE A 51 -2.93 16.30 2.85
C PHE A 51 -1.39 16.37 2.71
N ALA A 52 -0.91 16.75 1.52
CA ALA A 52 0.51 16.88 1.21
C ALA A 52 1.21 17.86 2.15
N SER A 53 0.61 19.04 2.37
CA SER A 53 1.11 20.03 3.32
C SER A 53 1.19 19.48 4.75
N ASN A 54 0.13 18.82 5.22
CA ASN A 54 0.08 18.26 6.58
C ASN A 54 1.13 17.15 6.82
N TRP A 55 1.39 16.31 5.81
CA TRP A 55 2.33 15.18 5.92
C TRP A 55 3.72 15.48 5.38
N GLY A 56 3.95 16.64 4.78
CA GLY A 56 5.26 17.06 4.28
C GLY A 56 5.66 16.40 2.96
N TYR A 57 4.72 16.22 2.03
CA TYR A 57 5.04 15.86 0.65
C TYR A 57 5.56 17.09 -0.10
N ALA A 58 6.59 16.93 -0.94
CA ALA A 58 7.19 18.04 -1.67
C ALA A 58 6.31 18.57 -2.81
N SER A 59 5.45 17.74 -3.40
CA SER A 59 4.58 18.13 -4.51
C SER A 59 3.30 17.29 -4.58
N VAL A 60 2.35 17.73 -5.42
CA VAL A 60 1.09 17.04 -5.68
C VAL A 60 0.89 16.89 -7.18
N GLU A 61 0.47 15.70 -7.60
CA GLU A 61 0.01 15.39 -8.95
C GLU A 61 -1.49 15.06 -8.95
N SER A 62 -2.16 15.29 -10.07
CA SER A 62 -3.56 14.88 -10.27
C SER A 62 -3.73 13.64 -11.14
N ASP A 63 -2.67 13.26 -11.85
CA ASP A 63 -2.63 12.07 -12.71
C ASP A 63 -1.50 11.15 -12.24
N TRP A 64 -1.84 9.89 -11.98
CA TRP A 64 -0.89 8.91 -11.52
C TRP A 64 0.10 8.50 -12.62
N ARG A 65 -0.29 8.64 -13.90
CA ARG A 65 0.62 8.36 -15.02
C ARG A 65 1.78 9.35 -15.03
N ALA A 66 1.45 10.64 -14.90
CA ALA A 66 2.44 11.71 -14.77
C ALA A 66 3.35 11.49 -13.54
N LEU A 67 2.79 11.00 -12.42
CA LEU A 67 3.60 10.63 -11.24
C LEU A 67 4.63 9.53 -11.57
N ILE A 68 4.23 8.47 -12.27
CA ILE A 68 5.10 7.33 -12.60
C ILE A 68 6.26 7.74 -13.52
N GLU A 69 6.00 8.66 -14.46
CA GLU A 69 6.99 9.17 -15.42
C GLU A 69 8.09 10.03 -14.78
N ARG A 70 7.96 10.42 -13.50
CA ARG A 70 8.93 11.29 -12.84
C ARG A 70 10.24 10.57 -12.53
N ASP A 71 11.35 11.15 -12.97
CA ASP A 71 12.71 10.69 -12.64
C ASP A 71 13.09 10.92 -11.17
N ASP A 72 12.33 11.76 -10.46
CA ASP A 72 12.53 12.06 -9.06
C ASP A 72 11.81 11.11 -8.09
N ILE A 73 11.21 10.03 -8.60
CA ILE A 73 10.51 9.01 -7.80
C ILE A 73 11.17 7.64 -7.99
N ASP A 74 11.41 6.95 -6.87
CA ASP A 74 12.04 5.63 -6.83
C ASP A 74 11.02 4.51 -6.57
N ALA A 75 9.96 4.79 -5.81
CA ALA A 75 8.94 3.83 -5.41
C ALA A 75 7.54 4.42 -5.50
N ILE A 76 6.58 3.60 -5.93
CA ILE A 76 5.16 3.92 -6.00
C ILE A 76 4.41 3.17 -4.90
N ASP A 77 3.74 3.91 -4.03
CA ASP A 77 2.89 3.38 -2.96
C ASP A 77 1.41 3.56 -3.33
N ILE A 78 0.75 2.44 -3.64
CA ILE A 78 -0.60 2.35 -4.19
C ILE A 78 -1.59 2.17 -3.04
N CYS A 79 -2.26 3.27 -2.66
CA CYS A 79 -3.21 3.36 -1.55
C CYS A 79 -4.64 3.68 -2.04
N VAL A 80 -5.03 3.16 -3.20
CA VAL A 80 -6.34 3.38 -3.84
C VAL A 80 -7.27 2.17 -3.69
N PRO A 81 -8.55 2.24 -4.12
CA PRO A 81 -9.41 1.06 -4.19
C PRO A 81 -8.87 -0.02 -5.14
N ASN A 82 -9.26 -1.26 -4.88
CA ASN A 82 -8.70 -2.47 -5.51
C ASN A 82 -8.72 -2.46 -7.04
N HIS A 83 -9.76 -1.88 -7.66
CA HIS A 83 -9.93 -1.87 -9.12
C HIS A 83 -8.88 -1.05 -9.86
N LEU A 84 -8.11 -0.21 -9.15
CA LEU A 84 -7.03 0.60 -9.73
C LEU A 84 -5.64 0.00 -9.51
N HIS A 85 -5.52 -1.05 -8.68
CA HIS A 85 -4.20 -1.60 -8.34
C HIS A 85 -3.46 -2.11 -9.57
N HIS A 86 -4.16 -2.85 -10.42
CA HIS A 86 -3.61 -3.52 -11.60
C HIS A 86 -2.84 -2.55 -12.51
N ASP A 87 -3.55 -1.58 -13.09
CA ASP A 87 -2.99 -0.68 -14.10
C ASP A 87 -1.84 0.16 -13.53
N ILE A 88 -1.96 0.60 -12.28
CA ILE A 88 -0.93 1.40 -11.62
C ILE A 88 0.32 0.56 -11.35
N ALA A 89 0.16 -0.67 -10.84
CA ALA A 89 1.27 -1.54 -10.51
C ALA A 89 2.05 -1.98 -11.75
N VAL A 90 1.34 -2.36 -12.83
CA VAL A 90 1.96 -2.75 -14.10
C VAL A 90 2.75 -1.57 -14.68
N ALA A 91 2.13 -0.38 -14.78
CA ALA A 91 2.82 0.81 -15.30
C ALA A 91 4.03 1.21 -14.43
N ALA A 92 3.93 1.11 -13.10
CA ALA A 92 5.03 1.42 -12.21
C ALA A 92 6.20 0.43 -12.39
N ALA A 93 5.89 -0.86 -12.56
CA ALA A 93 6.89 -1.89 -12.82
C ALA A 93 7.59 -1.67 -14.16
N GLU A 94 6.84 -1.42 -15.24
CA GLU A 94 7.37 -1.12 -16.58
C GLU A 94 8.28 0.12 -16.58
N ALA A 95 7.96 1.12 -15.75
CA ALA A 95 8.79 2.30 -15.54
C ALA A 95 10.01 2.07 -14.62
N GLY A 96 10.25 0.83 -14.18
CA GLY A 96 11.39 0.48 -13.33
C GLY A 96 11.28 0.98 -11.88
N LYS A 97 10.08 1.34 -11.42
CA LYS A 97 9.83 1.82 -10.05
C LYS A 97 9.56 0.66 -9.11
N TRP A 98 9.89 0.81 -7.83
CA TRP A 98 9.47 -0.16 -6.82
C TRP A 98 7.94 -0.11 -6.68
N VAL A 99 7.30 -1.25 -6.48
CA VAL A 99 5.83 -1.36 -6.41
C VAL A 99 5.39 -1.78 -5.01
N LEU A 100 4.77 -0.86 -4.26
CA LEU A 100 4.22 -1.11 -2.93
C LEU A 100 2.69 -1.02 -3.01
N CYS A 101 1.97 -2.13 -2.89
CA CYS A 101 0.54 -2.19 -3.19
C CYS A 101 -0.31 -2.55 -1.97
N GLU A 102 -1.43 -1.85 -1.77
CA GLU A 102 -2.45 -2.24 -0.80
C GLU A 102 -3.07 -3.60 -1.13
N LYS A 103 -3.74 -4.18 -0.12
CA LYS A 103 -4.43 -5.47 -0.24
C LYS A 103 -5.96 -5.31 -0.43
N PRO A 104 -6.64 -6.29 -1.07
CA PRO A 104 -6.08 -7.40 -1.84
C PRO A 104 -5.27 -6.92 -3.05
N LEU A 105 -4.39 -7.78 -3.58
CA LEU A 105 -3.48 -7.40 -4.66
C LEU A 105 -4.23 -6.84 -5.88
N ALA A 106 -5.30 -7.50 -6.30
CA ALA A 106 -6.14 -7.11 -7.44
C ALA A 106 -7.61 -7.47 -7.20
N MET A 107 -8.48 -7.23 -8.19
CA MET A 107 -9.91 -7.62 -8.12
C MET A 107 -10.11 -9.12 -8.35
N ASN A 108 -9.24 -9.75 -9.13
CA ASN A 108 -9.32 -11.17 -9.46
C ASN A 108 -7.91 -11.79 -9.65
N VAL A 109 -7.89 -13.11 -9.86
CA VAL A 109 -6.63 -13.87 -10.00
C VAL A 109 -5.89 -13.52 -11.30
N ALA A 110 -6.60 -13.27 -12.40
CA ALA A 110 -5.97 -12.96 -13.68
C ALA A 110 -5.16 -11.66 -13.60
N GLU A 111 -5.78 -10.59 -13.10
CA GLU A 111 -5.07 -9.32 -12.83
C GLU A 111 -3.90 -9.50 -11.86
N ALA A 112 -4.08 -10.29 -10.79
CA ALA A 112 -3.01 -10.54 -9.83
C ALA A 112 -1.80 -11.26 -10.45
N VAL A 113 -2.04 -12.16 -11.41
CA VAL A 113 -0.99 -12.85 -12.18
C VAL A 113 -0.27 -11.84 -13.07
N GLU A 114 -1.00 -11.03 -13.83
CA GLU A 114 -0.41 -10.00 -14.72
C GLU A 114 0.46 -9.00 -13.93
N MET A 115 -0.01 -8.54 -12.76
CA MET A 115 0.79 -7.69 -11.86
C MET A 115 2.07 -8.38 -11.39
N THR A 116 2.01 -9.68 -11.11
CA THR A 116 3.16 -10.46 -10.63
C THR A 116 4.19 -10.62 -11.75
N GLU A 117 3.73 -11.00 -12.96
CA GLU A 117 4.58 -11.13 -14.14
C GLU A 117 5.26 -9.81 -14.50
N ALA A 118 4.56 -8.68 -14.39
CA ALA A 118 5.13 -7.35 -14.67
C ALA A 118 6.28 -6.99 -13.71
N VAL A 119 6.12 -7.18 -12.40
CA VAL A 119 7.20 -6.89 -11.42
C VAL A 119 8.37 -7.87 -11.53
N GLU A 120 8.11 -9.14 -11.88
CA GLU A 120 9.14 -10.15 -12.13
C GLU A 120 9.95 -9.83 -13.38
N ALA A 121 9.28 -9.48 -14.48
CA ALA A 121 9.92 -9.08 -15.73
C ALA A 121 10.76 -7.81 -15.58
N ALA A 122 10.27 -6.83 -14.82
CA ALA A 122 11.00 -5.60 -14.52
C ALA A 122 12.16 -5.81 -13.53
N GLY A 123 12.14 -6.88 -12.73
CA GLY A 123 13.15 -7.15 -11.71
C GLY A 123 13.17 -6.13 -10.57
N VAL A 124 12.04 -5.45 -10.33
CA VAL A 124 11.93 -4.36 -9.34
C VAL A 124 11.48 -4.89 -7.97
N PRO A 125 11.96 -4.30 -6.87
CA PRO A 125 11.44 -4.59 -5.55
C PRO A 125 9.95 -4.32 -5.46
N ASN A 126 9.21 -5.26 -4.87
CA ASN A 126 7.78 -5.17 -4.72
C ASN A 126 7.32 -5.67 -3.34
N MET A 127 6.14 -5.23 -2.91
CA MET A 127 5.52 -5.66 -1.67
C MET A 127 4.00 -5.44 -1.69
N VAL A 128 3.25 -6.40 -1.14
CA VAL A 128 1.83 -6.22 -0.78
C VAL A 128 1.70 -5.93 0.73
N TRP A 129 0.87 -4.95 1.10
CA TRP A 129 0.68 -4.48 2.48
C TRP A 129 -0.16 -5.43 3.36
N PHE A 130 0.19 -6.72 3.42
CA PHE A 130 -0.23 -7.64 4.49
C PHE A 130 0.52 -7.33 5.79
N ASN A 131 0.26 -6.14 6.34
CA ASN A 131 0.97 -5.53 7.46
C ASN A 131 0.87 -6.33 8.76
N TYR A 132 -0.25 -7.03 9.01
CA TYR A 132 -0.41 -7.85 10.23
C TYR A 132 0.63 -8.96 10.39
N ARG A 133 1.26 -9.41 9.28
CA ARG A 133 2.39 -10.37 9.34
C ARG A 133 3.62 -9.80 10.06
N ARG A 134 3.72 -8.47 10.21
CA ARG A 134 4.78 -7.76 10.94
C ARG A 134 4.42 -7.42 12.39
N VAL A 135 3.25 -7.84 12.89
CA VAL A 135 2.97 -7.76 14.34
C VAL A 135 4.00 -8.64 15.07
N PRO A 136 4.71 -8.16 16.10
CA PRO A 136 5.77 -8.93 16.75
C PRO A 136 5.34 -10.31 17.23
N ALA A 137 4.11 -10.46 17.73
CA ALA A 137 3.57 -11.76 18.13
C ALA A 137 3.40 -12.74 16.95
N ILE A 138 3.04 -12.25 15.75
CA ILE A 138 2.93 -13.08 14.55
C ILE A 138 4.32 -13.45 14.01
N ALA A 139 5.27 -12.51 14.05
CA ALA A 139 6.66 -12.79 13.69
C ALA A 139 7.29 -13.82 14.65
N LEU A 140 7.03 -13.70 15.95
CA LEU A 140 7.45 -14.69 16.95
C LEU A 140 6.79 -16.05 16.70
N ALA A 141 5.48 -16.09 16.41
CA ALA A 141 4.81 -17.35 16.08
C ALA A 141 5.48 -18.03 14.87
N ARG A 142 5.86 -17.27 13.84
CA ARG A 142 6.62 -17.80 12.69
C ARG A 142 7.99 -18.36 13.12
N GLN A 143 8.72 -17.63 13.95
CA GLN A 143 10.02 -18.07 14.49
C GLN A 143 9.90 -19.39 15.27
N LEU A 144 8.89 -19.53 16.13
CA LEU A 144 8.66 -20.76 16.90
C LEU A 144 8.36 -21.97 16.00
N VAL A 145 7.66 -21.75 14.89
CA VAL A 145 7.43 -22.79 13.87
C VAL A 145 8.75 -23.19 13.20
N ASP A 146 9.58 -22.22 12.81
CA ASP A 146 10.87 -22.46 12.15
C ASP A 146 11.89 -23.17 13.04
N GLU A 147 11.89 -22.85 14.33
CA GLU A 147 12.70 -23.52 15.35
C GLU A 147 12.19 -24.94 15.67
N GLY A 148 11.07 -25.38 15.08
CA GLY A 148 10.49 -26.70 15.32
C GLY A 148 9.85 -26.86 16.70
N ARG A 149 9.63 -25.76 17.45
CA ARG A 149 9.20 -25.79 18.86
C ARG A 149 7.78 -26.32 19.08
N ILE A 150 6.98 -26.41 18.02
CA ILE A 150 5.60 -26.92 18.07
C ILE A 150 5.42 -28.27 17.35
N GLY A 151 6.50 -28.84 16.80
CA GLY A 151 6.43 -30.04 15.97
C GLY A 151 5.70 -29.81 14.63
N LYS A 152 5.06 -30.85 14.09
CA LYS A 152 4.28 -30.78 12.85
C LYS A 152 2.91 -30.15 13.11
N PRO A 153 2.53 -29.03 12.47
CA PRO A 153 1.18 -28.50 12.56
C PRO A 153 0.18 -29.46 11.90
N PHE A 154 -0.92 -29.75 12.59
CA PHE A 154 -2.03 -30.57 12.05
C PHE A 154 -3.27 -29.74 11.73
N HIS A 155 -3.49 -28.64 12.46
CA HIS A 155 -4.67 -27.81 12.34
C HIS A 155 -4.30 -26.33 12.44
N TYR A 156 -5.03 -25.50 11.69
CA TYR A 156 -4.96 -24.05 11.76
C TYR A 156 -6.38 -23.49 11.81
N ARG A 157 -6.61 -22.49 12.66
CA ARG A 157 -7.85 -21.74 12.74
C ARG A 157 -7.52 -20.26 12.74
N GLY A 158 -8.08 -19.53 11.78
CA GLY A 158 -7.97 -18.07 11.69
C GLY A 158 -9.35 -17.44 11.60
N THR A 159 -9.53 -16.30 12.27
CA THR A 159 -10.76 -15.51 12.23
C THR A 159 -10.41 -14.04 12.10
N TYR A 160 -11.10 -13.32 11.23
CA TYR A 160 -11.08 -11.86 11.18
C TYR A 160 -12.52 -11.38 11.35
N LEU A 161 -12.91 -11.03 12.57
CA LEU A 161 -14.27 -10.63 12.92
C LEU A 161 -14.33 -9.11 13.01
N GLN A 162 -15.32 -8.51 12.35
CA GLN A 162 -15.55 -7.07 12.31
C GLN A 162 -17.05 -6.77 12.34
N ASP A 163 -17.42 -5.59 12.83
CA ASP A 163 -18.82 -5.16 13.01
C ASP A 163 -19.14 -3.80 12.36
N TRP A 164 -18.22 -3.21 11.59
CA TRP A 164 -18.35 -1.84 11.06
C TRP A 164 -19.50 -1.64 10.04
N THR A 165 -20.15 -2.73 9.58
CA THR A 165 -21.34 -2.69 8.72
C THR A 165 -22.52 -3.49 9.28
N ILE A 166 -22.53 -3.81 10.58
CA ILE A 166 -23.54 -4.72 11.14
C ILE A 166 -24.90 -4.04 11.39
N ALA A 167 -24.93 -2.72 11.51
CA ALA A 167 -26.16 -1.98 11.78
C ALA A 167 -26.98 -1.76 10.51
N GLU A 168 -28.31 -1.82 10.62
CA GLU A 168 -29.23 -1.59 9.48
C GLU A 168 -29.16 -0.15 8.95
N ASP A 169 -28.80 0.81 9.81
CA ASP A 169 -28.74 2.24 9.52
C ASP A 169 -27.31 2.74 9.23
N VAL A 170 -26.38 1.85 8.86
CA VAL A 170 -25.01 2.23 8.48
C VAL A 170 -25.08 3.32 7.40
N PRO A 171 -24.53 4.53 7.65
CA PRO A 171 -24.56 5.62 6.69
C PRO A 171 -23.97 5.18 5.35
N GLN A 172 -24.83 5.10 4.34
CA GLN A 172 -24.42 4.87 2.96
C GLN A 172 -23.90 6.20 2.41
N GLY A 173 -22.61 6.24 2.06
CA GLY A 173 -21.95 7.47 1.58
C GLY A 173 -20.70 7.78 2.39
N GLY A 174 -19.55 7.58 1.77
CA GLY A 174 -18.25 7.84 2.37
C GLY A 174 -17.14 7.19 1.55
N ALA A 175 -15.88 7.47 1.87
CA ALA A 175 -14.71 6.99 1.12
C ALA A 175 -14.53 5.45 1.10
N THR A 176 -15.36 4.71 1.84
CA THR A 176 -15.36 3.24 1.90
C THR A 176 -16.62 2.59 1.33
N LEU A 177 -17.57 3.37 0.79
CA LEU A 177 -18.82 2.83 0.23
C LEU A 177 -18.57 1.82 -0.89
N TRP A 178 -17.51 2.00 -1.67
CA TRP A 178 -17.08 1.08 -2.72
C TRP A 178 -16.87 -0.37 -2.23
N ARG A 179 -16.69 -0.59 -0.91
CA ARG A 179 -16.57 -1.93 -0.32
C ARG A 179 -17.90 -2.69 -0.29
N LEU A 180 -19.01 -1.98 -0.41
CA LEU A 180 -20.38 -2.51 -0.36
C LEU A 180 -21.12 -2.34 -1.69
N ASP A 181 -20.77 -1.31 -2.45
CA ASP A 181 -21.41 -0.93 -3.71
C ASP A 181 -20.37 -0.70 -4.81
N LEU A 182 -20.43 -1.48 -5.89
CA LEU A 182 -19.47 -1.38 -7.00
C LEU A 182 -19.63 -0.06 -7.78
N ASP A 183 -20.84 0.52 -7.81
CA ASP A 183 -21.10 1.76 -8.55
C ASP A 183 -20.54 3.00 -7.85
N ALA A 184 -20.09 2.85 -6.60
CA ALA A 184 -19.45 3.91 -5.81
C ALA A 184 -17.92 4.00 -5.98
N ALA A 185 -17.33 3.15 -6.84
CA ALA A 185 -15.88 3.03 -7.06
C ALA A 185 -15.30 4.07 -8.03
#